data_AF-A0A3P7NI31-F1
#
_entry.id   AF-A0A3P7NI31-F1
#
_cell.length_a   1.000
_cell.length_b   1.000
_cell.length_c   1.000
_cell.angle_alpha   90.00
_cell.angle_beta   90.00
_cell.angle_gamma   90.00
#
_symmetry.space_group_name_H-M   'P 1'
#
loop_
_entity.id
_entity.type
_entity.pdbx_description
1 polymer ?
#
loop_
_entity_poly.entity_id
_entity_poly.type
_entity_poly.pdbx_seq_one_letter_code
_entity_poly.pdbx_strand_id
1 'polypeptide(L)'
;MTHLLKYNSQHFRCKAQVEFPECIADQCWSIGLVQACDRMYSEHRYGQGGSSFWEFPPLKSGRQRILNDSYSGNYPFYNLNSSKFEVRRGVISDSLISLTYRDHFYPTVGWETPDYGGAKLTDIILRQEFWVWLVATRHASSATSDTVNAKKDEMHILKTMRWRYNLHMTFDPTQPYGRRLQRIHDTQEEQPVILDGNHPRLSASALGPPHCNDAQSLIWYPNNPRDRAKLLIPSKQIIVPWDTWTNEMSPGRPLSPKKPDYCRLVANGFTTRKPVWTSTQISGPWATLKPVQPNNHASQVLHWAESSRMNLLMG
;
A
#
# COMPACT_ATOMS: atom_id res chain seq x y z
N MET A 1 -31.88 13.01 3.57
CA MET A 1 -30.92 12.09 4.23
C MET A 1 -30.03 11.50 3.15
N THR A 2 -28.72 11.44 3.35
CA THR A 2 -27.83 10.79 2.38
C THR A 2 -27.94 9.27 2.56
N HIS A 3 -28.44 8.56 1.55
CA HIS A 3 -28.38 7.10 1.56
C HIS A 3 -26.92 6.67 1.35
N LEU A 4 -26.45 5.71 2.16
CA LEU A 4 -25.09 5.22 2.12
C LEU A 4 -25.09 3.71 1.90
N LEU A 5 -24.15 3.23 1.07
CA LEU A 5 -23.79 1.83 0.96
C LEU A 5 -22.54 1.58 1.81
N LYS A 6 -22.60 0.53 2.64
CA LYS A 6 -21.46 -0.01 3.37
C LYS A 6 -21.28 -1.47 2.94
N TYR A 7 -20.04 -1.87 2.70
CA TYR A 7 -19.69 -3.25 2.40
C TYR A 7 -18.41 -3.66 3.14
N ASN A 8 -18.22 -4.97 3.25
CA ASN A 8 -16.96 -5.60 3.64
C ASN A 8 -16.44 -6.36 2.40
N SER A 9 -15.15 -6.33 2.18
CA SER A 9 -14.48 -7.04 1.09
C SER A 9 -13.41 -8.00 1.61
N GLN A 10 -12.65 -8.64 0.72
CA GLN A 10 -11.44 -9.37 1.11
C GLN A 10 -10.42 -8.46 1.79
N HIS A 11 -9.55 -9.07 2.60
CA HIS A 11 -8.53 -8.40 3.39
C HIS A 11 -7.17 -8.98 3.06
N PHE A 12 -6.16 -8.14 2.97
CA PHE A 12 -4.79 -8.58 2.85
C PHE A 12 -4.20 -8.81 4.25
N ARG A 13 -3.35 -9.83 4.38
CA ARG A 13 -2.61 -10.11 5.61
C ARG A 13 -1.16 -10.39 5.30
N CYS A 14 -0.28 -9.52 5.78
CA CYS A 14 1.15 -9.78 5.76
C CYS A 14 1.58 -10.49 7.05
N LYS A 15 2.47 -11.46 6.92
CA LYS A 15 3.25 -12.03 8.03
C LYS A 15 4.69 -12.20 7.57
N ALA A 16 5.65 -11.74 8.36
CA ALA A 16 7.06 -12.07 8.22
C ALA A 16 7.56 -12.70 9.52
N GLN A 17 8.47 -13.67 9.41
CA GLN A 17 9.19 -14.22 10.55
C GLN A 17 10.67 -13.93 10.35
N VAL A 18 11.34 -13.47 11.40
CA VAL A 18 12.78 -13.15 11.35
C VAL A 18 13.44 -13.89 12.50
N GLU A 19 14.43 -14.70 12.14
CA GLU A 19 15.24 -15.50 13.07
C GLU A 19 16.52 -14.73 13.37
N PHE A 20 16.75 -14.45 14.65
CA PHE A 20 18.01 -13.93 15.15
C PHE A 20 18.79 -15.11 15.75
N PRO A 21 20.00 -15.41 15.25
CA PRO A 21 20.96 -16.19 16.02
C PRO A 21 21.51 -15.35 17.18
N GLU A 22 22.11 -16.00 18.18
CA GLU A 22 22.82 -15.31 19.26
C GLU A 22 23.90 -14.40 18.68
N CYS A 23 23.79 -13.10 18.94
CA CYS A 23 24.67 -12.09 18.36
C CYS A 23 24.72 -10.82 19.24
N ILE A 24 25.56 -9.86 18.85
CA ILE A 24 25.67 -8.57 19.53
C ILE A 24 25.30 -7.47 18.54
N ALA A 25 24.22 -6.74 18.82
CA ALA A 25 23.92 -5.51 18.11
C ALA A 25 24.82 -4.38 18.63
N ASP A 26 25.55 -3.78 17.71
CA ASP A 26 26.47 -2.66 17.93
C ASP A 26 25.75 -1.32 18.17
N GLN A 27 24.52 -1.20 17.64
CA GLN A 27 23.61 -0.06 17.69
C GLN A 27 22.18 -0.50 17.99
N CYS A 28 21.25 0.45 18.11
CA CYS A 28 19.82 0.15 18.11
C CYS A 28 19.31 -0.03 16.67
N TRP A 29 18.44 -1.01 16.45
CA TRP A 29 17.85 -1.30 15.14
C TRP A 29 16.33 -1.46 15.22
N SER A 30 15.61 -0.95 14.23
CA SER A 30 14.21 -1.27 13.98
C SER A 30 14.08 -2.25 12.81
N ILE A 31 13.41 -3.38 13.00
CA ILE A 31 13.00 -4.28 11.90
C ILE A 31 11.49 -4.17 11.73
N GLY A 32 11.01 -3.94 10.51
CA GLY A 32 9.57 -3.75 10.30
C GLY A 32 9.11 -3.85 8.86
N LEU A 33 7.78 -3.84 8.70
CA LEU A 33 7.09 -3.92 7.43
C LEU A 33 6.60 -2.53 7.01
N VAL A 34 7.02 -2.10 5.83
CA VAL A 34 6.60 -0.85 5.17
C VAL A 34 5.68 -1.23 4.01
N GLN A 35 4.45 -0.71 3.96
CA GLN A 35 3.57 -0.80 2.78
C GLN A 35 3.49 0.58 2.11
N ALA A 36 3.43 0.59 0.78
CA ALA A 36 3.20 1.81 0.01
C ALA A 36 2.47 1.52 -1.31
N CYS A 37 1.53 2.38 -1.69
CA CYS A 37 0.71 2.26 -2.89
C CYS A 37 1.29 3.06 -4.06
N ASP A 38 1.54 2.42 -5.21
CA ASP A 38 2.06 3.07 -6.43
C ASP A 38 1.00 3.21 -7.54
N ARG A 39 -0.10 2.47 -7.44
CA ARG A 39 -1.23 2.57 -8.36
C ARG A 39 -2.54 2.43 -7.63
N MET A 40 -3.46 3.35 -7.91
CA MET A 40 -4.79 3.34 -7.34
C MET A 40 -5.81 3.87 -8.36
N TYR A 41 -6.92 3.15 -8.46
CA TYR A 41 -8.08 3.49 -9.26
C TYR A 41 -9.31 3.07 -8.45
N SER A 42 -10.07 4.04 -7.97
CA SER A 42 -11.27 3.82 -7.17
C SER A 42 -12.39 4.66 -7.76
N GLU A 43 -13.31 4.01 -8.47
CA GLU A 43 -14.44 4.63 -9.15
C GLU A 43 -15.76 4.17 -8.51
N HIS A 44 -16.65 5.12 -8.27
CA HIS A 44 -18.07 4.85 -8.02
C HIS A 44 -18.88 5.47 -9.16
N ARG A 45 -19.58 4.64 -9.94
CA ARG A 45 -20.38 5.09 -11.10
C ARG A 45 -21.82 5.32 -10.69
N TYR A 46 -22.43 6.35 -11.27
CA TYR A 46 -23.83 6.72 -11.02
C TYR A 46 -24.63 6.72 -12.33
N GLY A 47 -24.52 5.61 -13.07
CA GLY A 47 -25.14 5.44 -14.38
C GLY A 47 -24.74 6.53 -15.37
N GLN A 48 -25.74 7.21 -15.94
CA GLN A 48 -25.52 8.26 -16.94
C GLN A 48 -25.12 9.63 -16.35
N GLY A 49 -25.20 9.84 -15.03
CA GLY A 49 -24.86 11.13 -14.42
C GLY A 49 -23.36 11.43 -14.44
N GLY A 50 -22.54 10.42 -14.16
CA GLY A 50 -21.09 10.56 -14.02
C GLY A 50 -20.51 9.57 -13.01
N SER A 51 -19.28 9.83 -12.59
CA SER A 51 -18.53 9.01 -11.63
C SER A 51 -17.86 9.88 -10.57
N SER A 52 -17.83 9.39 -9.33
CA SER A 52 -16.90 9.91 -8.33
C SER A 52 -15.67 9.01 -8.26
N PHE A 53 -14.49 9.60 -8.16
CA PHE A 53 -13.23 8.87 -7.98
C PHE A 53 -12.60 9.26 -6.66
N TRP A 54 -12.17 8.28 -5.86
CA TRP A 54 -11.08 8.56 -4.94
C TRP A 54 -9.79 8.60 -5.76
N GLU A 55 -9.02 9.66 -5.60
CA GLU A 55 -7.73 9.84 -6.25
C GLU A 55 -6.66 10.21 -5.23
N PHE A 56 -5.41 9.86 -5.53
CA PHE A 56 -4.23 10.38 -4.84
C PHE A 56 -3.58 11.49 -5.71
N PRO A 57 -3.80 12.80 -5.43
CA PRO A 57 -3.20 13.90 -6.19
C PRO A 57 -1.68 13.83 -6.36
N PRO A 58 -0.87 13.37 -5.37
CA PRO A 58 0.58 13.21 -5.56
C PRO A 58 0.97 12.19 -6.64
N LEU A 59 0.28 11.04 -6.70
CA LEU A 59 0.51 10.03 -7.75
C LEU A 59 -0.03 10.51 -9.10
N LYS A 60 -1.26 11.01 -9.09
CA LYS A 60 -2.02 11.41 -10.28
C LYS A 60 -1.32 12.54 -11.03
N SER A 61 -0.72 13.50 -10.31
CA SER A 61 0.11 14.57 -10.90
C SER A 61 1.58 14.20 -11.15
N GLY A 62 2.00 12.97 -10.85
CA GLY A 62 3.38 12.50 -11.04
C GLY A 62 4.43 13.09 -10.09
N ARG A 63 4.03 13.94 -9.12
CA ARG A 63 4.92 14.54 -8.11
C ARG A 63 5.55 13.48 -7.20
N GLN A 64 4.83 12.40 -6.93
CA GLN A 64 5.32 11.20 -6.26
C GLN A 64 4.96 9.98 -7.09
N ARG A 65 5.82 8.95 -7.09
CA ARG A 65 5.54 7.66 -7.77
C ARG A 65 4.87 6.64 -6.86
N ILE A 66 4.91 6.87 -5.56
CA ILE A 66 4.42 5.96 -4.55
C ILE A 66 4.11 6.74 -3.26
N LEU A 67 3.09 6.32 -2.53
CA LEU A 67 2.67 6.88 -1.25
C LEU A 67 2.77 5.83 -0.16
N ASN A 68 3.37 6.18 0.98
CA ASN A 68 3.32 5.34 2.17
C ASN A 68 1.85 5.02 2.55
N ASP A 69 1.61 3.82 3.07
CA ASP A 69 0.27 3.35 3.42
C ASP A 69 0.19 2.90 4.90
N SER A 70 0.94 3.56 5.78
CA SER A 70 0.83 3.35 7.21
C SER A 70 -0.46 3.91 7.77
N TYR A 71 -0.83 3.41 8.96
CA TYR A 71 -1.69 4.20 9.85
C TYR A 71 -1.01 5.53 10.18
N SER A 72 -1.82 6.58 10.32
CA SER A 72 -1.37 7.97 10.47
C SER A 72 -0.35 8.14 11.61
N GLY A 73 0.87 8.59 11.26
CA GLY A 73 1.93 8.88 12.23
C GLY A 73 2.97 7.77 12.42
N ASN A 74 2.72 6.55 11.96
CA ASN A 74 3.59 5.38 12.20
C ASN A 74 4.80 5.26 11.24
N TYR A 75 5.15 6.32 10.53
CA TYR A 75 6.09 6.28 9.41
C TYR A 75 7.48 5.75 9.80
N PRO A 76 8.05 4.79 9.04
CA PRO A 76 7.57 4.26 7.77
C PRO A 76 6.67 3.01 7.90
N PHE A 77 6.58 2.42 9.09
CA PHE A 77 6.00 1.11 9.32
C PHE A 77 4.48 1.12 9.27
N TYR A 78 3.84 0.05 8.76
CA TYR A 78 2.39 0.00 8.60
C TYR A 78 1.65 0.25 9.94
N ASN A 79 2.10 -0.40 11.02
CA ASN A 79 1.73 -0.08 12.39
C ASN A 79 2.87 -0.38 13.38
N LEU A 80 2.95 0.38 14.48
CA LEU A 80 4.02 0.20 15.48
C LEU A 80 3.84 -1.06 16.35
N ASN A 81 2.60 -1.50 16.60
CA ASN A 81 2.30 -2.54 17.60
C ASN A 81 2.61 -3.98 17.15
N SER A 82 2.62 -4.23 15.83
CA SER A 82 2.69 -5.59 15.27
C SER A 82 3.47 -5.70 13.97
N SER A 83 3.69 -4.58 13.25
CA SER A 83 4.48 -4.58 12.02
C SER A 83 5.89 -4.02 12.22
N LYS A 84 6.32 -3.79 13.47
CA LYS A 84 7.65 -3.31 13.87
C LYS A 84 8.17 -4.13 15.07
N PHE A 85 9.47 -4.34 15.14
CA PHE A 85 10.21 -4.87 16.29
C PHE A 85 11.46 -4.02 16.53
N GLU A 86 11.81 -3.79 17.79
CA GLU A 86 12.96 -2.98 18.19
C GLU A 86 14.05 -3.86 18.81
N VAL A 87 15.26 -3.70 18.30
CA VAL A 87 16.49 -4.34 18.79
C VAL A 87 17.29 -3.27 19.52
N ARG A 88 17.60 -3.53 20.79
CA ARG A 88 18.51 -2.68 21.57
C ARG A 88 19.95 -3.09 21.32
N ARG A 89 20.85 -2.11 21.38
CA ARG A 89 22.31 -2.34 21.44
C ARG A 89 22.64 -3.28 22.60
N GLY A 90 23.45 -4.32 22.34
CA GLY A 90 23.82 -5.35 23.31
C GLY A 90 23.64 -6.77 22.78
N VAL A 91 23.68 -7.75 23.69
CA VAL A 91 23.46 -9.17 23.35
C VAL A 91 22.01 -9.42 22.98
N ILE A 92 21.81 -10.15 21.88
CA ILE A 92 20.54 -10.69 21.40
C ILE A 92 20.64 -12.21 21.52
N SER A 93 19.71 -12.84 22.23
CA SER A 93 19.63 -14.31 22.30
C SER A 93 18.97 -14.89 21.04
N ASP A 94 19.25 -16.18 20.77
CA ASP A 94 18.52 -17.00 19.80
C ASP A 94 16.99 -16.77 19.92
N SER A 95 16.37 -16.22 18.89
CA SER A 95 14.97 -15.81 18.94
C SER A 95 14.29 -15.75 17.56
N LEU A 96 12.98 -15.99 17.56
CA LEU A 96 12.14 -15.90 16.36
C LEU A 96 11.06 -14.85 16.57
N ILE A 97 11.18 -13.70 15.90
CA ILE A 97 10.14 -12.66 15.93
C ILE A 97 9.11 -12.90 14.81
N SER A 98 7.88 -12.45 15.05
CA SER A 98 6.79 -12.53 14.06
C SER A 98 6.16 -11.16 13.87
N LEU A 99 6.40 -10.54 12.72
CA LEU A 99 5.80 -9.28 12.31
C LEU A 99 4.53 -9.56 11.49
N THR A 100 3.47 -8.79 11.68
CA THR A 100 2.22 -8.94 10.93
C THR A 100 1.43 -7.65 10.84
N TYR A 101 0.58 -7.54 9.82
CA TYR A 101 -0.52 -6.60 9.80
C TYR A 101 -1.67 -7.16 8.95
N ARG A 102 -2.83 -6.51 9.03
CA ARG A 102 -3.97 -6.73 8.16
C ARG A 102 -4.34 -5.40 7.53
N ASP A 103 -4.68 -5.45 6.26
CA ASP A 103 -5.11 -4.30 5.48
C ASP A 103 -6.53 -4.51 4.96
N HIS A 104 -7.33 -3.45 5.05
CA HIS A 104 -8.78 -3.55 5.15
C HIS A 104 -9.50 -2.46 4.34
N PHE A 105 -10.22 -2.88 3.31
CA PHE A 105 -11.05 -1.98 2.49
C PHE A 105 -12.50 -1.95 3.01
N TYR A 106 -12.79 -1.05 3.95
CA TYR A 106 -14.13 -0.81 4.49
C TYR A 106 -14.72 0.57 4.11
N PRO A 107 -14.78 0.97 2.82
CA PRO A 107 -15.29 2.27 2.46
C PRO A 107 -16.81 2.34 2.65
N THR A 108 -17.28 3.55 3.01
CA THR A 108 -18.69 3.91 2.95
C THR A 108 -18.88 4.79 1.72
N VAL A 109 -19.81 4.40 0.84
CA VAL A 109 -20.03 5.03 -0.47
C VAL A 109 -21.40 5.71 -0.48
N GLY A 110 -21.48 6.91 -1.05
CA GLY A 110 -22.77 7.57 -1.29
C GLY A 110 -23.61 6.74 -2.26
N TRP A 111 -24.80 6.31 -1.84
CA TRP A 111 -25.72 5.56 -2.72
C TRP A 111 -26.27 6.47 -3.84
N GLU A 112 -26.37 7.77 -3.56
CA GLU A 112 -26.94 8.78 -4.44
C GLU A 112 -26.11 10.06 -4.35
N THR A 113 -25.86 10.71 -5.48
CA THR A 113 -25.16 12.01 -5.52
C THR A 113 -26.15 13.17 -5.60
N PRO A 114 -26.07 14.17 -4.71
CA PRO A 114 -26.99 15.31 -4.72
C PRO A 114 -26.72 16.27 -5.89
N ASP A 115 -25.51 16.27 -6.45
CA ASP A 115 -25.07 17.29 -7.41
C ASP A 115 -25.65 17.11 -8.83
N TYR A 116 -26.20 15.93 -9.15
CA TYR A 116 -26.69 15.59 -10.50
C TYR A 116 -28.03 14.83 -10.44
N GLY A 117 -29.06 15.51 -9.94
CA GLY A 117 -30.46 15.06 -10.05
C GLY A 117 -30.78 13.74 -9.32
N GLY A 118 -30.03 13.39 -8.27
CA GLY A 118 -30.23 12.13 -7.55
C GLY A 118 -29.77 10.89 -8.32
N ALA A 119 -28.71 11.02 -9.14
CA ALA A 119 -28.11 9.88 -9.81
C ALA A 119 -27.66 8.82 -8.79
N LYS A 120 -28.01 7.55 -9.05
CA LYS A 120 -27.83 6.42 -8.12
C LYS A 120 -26.69 5.52 -8.54
N LEU A 121 -26.01 4.96 -7.53
CA LEU A 121 -24.86 4.09 -7.69
C LEU A 121 -25.19 2.86 -8.56
N THR A 122 -24.39 2.61 -9.59
CA THR A 122 -24.46 1.43 -10.48
C THR A 122 -23.22 0.54 -10.35
N ASP A 123 -22.06 1.10 -10.04
CA ASP A 123 -20.81 0.35 -9.92
C ASP A 123 -19.92 0.88 -8.80
N ILE A 124 -19.21 -0.02 -8.15
CA ILE A 124 -18.00 0.29 -7.36
C ILE A 124 -16.87 -0.52 -7.97
N ILE A 125 -15.80 0.15 -8.41
CA ILE A 125 -14.62 -0.47 -9.00
C ILE A 125 -13.40 0.02 -8.27
N LEU A 126 -12.67 -0.89 -7.63
CA LEU A 126 -11.45 -0.59 -6.90
C LEU A 126 -10.33 -1.49 -7.44
N ARG A 127 -9.23 -0.86 -7.86
CA ARG A 127 -8.00 -1.52 -8.27
C ARG A 127 -6.84 -0.80 -7.62
N GLN A 128 -6.09 -1.50 -6.78
CA GLN A 128 -4.90 -0.97 -6.12
C GLN A 128 -3.74 -1.93 -6.29
N GLU A 129 -2.53 -1.37 -6.35
CA GLU A 129 -1.31 -2.16 -6.33
C GLU A 129 -0.35 -1.61 -5.28
N PHE A 130 0.21 -2.50 -4.47
CA PHE A 130 1.00 -2.16 -3.29
C PHE A 130 2.37 -2.82 -3.35
N TRP A 131 3.36 -2.11 -2.82
CA TRP A 131 4.67 -2.65 -2.50
C TRP A 131 4.77 -2.84 -1.00
N VAL A 132 5.38 -3.96 -0.60
CA VAL A 132 5.66 -4.25 0.81
C VAL A 132 7.14 -4.59 0.94
N TRP A 133 7.83 -3.94 1.87
CA TRP A 133 9.22 -4.24 2.20
C TRP A 133 9.33 -4.67 3.65
N LEU A 134 10.07 -5.75 3.88
CA LEU A 134 10.67 -6.01 5.18
C LEU A 134 12.00 -5.26 5.23
N VAL A 135 12.12 -4.30 6.13
CA VAL A 135 13.31 -3.45 6.28
C VAL A 135 13.95 -3.63 7.66
N ALA A 136 15.28 -3.60 7.69
CA ALA A 136 16.06 -3.39 8.92
C ALA A 136 16.69 -2.00 8.86
N THR A 137 16.54 -1.23 9.93
CA THR A 137 17.04 0.15 10.03
C THR A 137 17.96 0.24 11.21
N ARG A 138 19.23 0.55 10.98
CA ARG A 138 20.23 0.85 12.02
C ARG A 138 20.15 2.33 12.33
N HIS A 139 19.85 2.68 13.58
CA HIS A 139 19.73 4.08 13.97
C HIS A 139 21.10 4.68 14.24
N ALA A 140 21.29 5.94 13.81
CA ALA A 140 22.49 6.71 14.17
C ALA A 140 22.47 7.18 15.64
N SER A 141 21.31 7.07 16.30
CA SER A 141 21.13 7.30 17.73
C SER A 141 21.29 6.00 18.51
N SER A 142 21.88 6.07 19.70
CA SER A 142 21.89 4.96 20.66
C SER A 142 20.52 4.68 21.29
N ALA A 143 19.51 5.49 21.00
CA ALA A 143 18.11 5.28 21.41
C ALA A 143 17.26 4.73 20.25
N THR A 144 16.38 3.78 20.57
CA THR A 144 15.28 3.29 19.71
C THR A 144 14.34 4.44 19.34
N SER A 145 13.76 4.42 18.13
CA SER A 145 12.95 5.51 17.59
C SER A 145 11.78 4.99 16.76
N ASP A 146 10.58 5.53 16.99
CA ASP A 146 9.40 5.27 16.15
C ASP A 146 9.43 5.97 14.79
N THR A 147 10.44 6.82 14.56
CA THR A 147 10.67 7.49 13.28
C THR A 147 12.03 7.13 12.70
N VAL A 148 12.09 6.93 11.39
CA VAL A 148 13.35 6.72 10.65
C VAL A 148 13.89 8.04 10.13
N ASN A 149 15.13 8.37 10.46
CA ASN A 149 15.81 9.54 9.91
C ASN A 149 16.55 9.17 8.62
N ALA A 150 15.89 9.30 7.47
CA ALA A 150 16.44 8.96 6.15
C ALA A 150 17.73 9.71 5.72
N LYS A 151 18.25 10.66 6.53
CA LYS A 151 19.55 11.31 6.32
C LYS A 151 20.68 10.76 7.20
N LYS A 152 20.36 9.98 8.23
CA LYS A 152 21.31 9.52 9.26
C LYS A 152 21.25 8.02 9.49
N ASP A 153 20.06 7.45 9.48
CA ASP A 153 19.85 6.03 9.73
C ASP A 153 20.16 5.22 8.47
N GLU A 154 20.81 4.06 8.65
CA GLU A 154 21.17 3.14 7.58
C GLU A 154 20.04 2.13 7.40
N MET A 155 19.50 1.99 6.19
CA MET A 155 18.34 1.14 5.93
C MET A 155 18.63 0.05 4.89
N HIS A 156 18.34 -1.18 5.28
CA HIS A 156 18.54 -2.39 4.48
C HIS A 156 17.17 -3.00 4.16
N ILE A 157 16.94 -3.30 2.88
CA ILE A 157 15.77 -4.06 2.44
C ILE A 157 16.13 -5.54 2.53
N LEU A 158 15.41 -6.30 3.37
CA LEU A 158 15.63 -7.74 3.57
C LEU A 158 14.83 -8.56 2.54
N LYS A 159 13.56 -8.22 2.33
CA LYS A 159 12.68 -8.82 1.33
C LYS A 159 11.72 -7.77 0.77
N THR A 160 11.33 -7.96 -0.49
CA THR A 160 10.31 -7.15 -1.18
C THR A 160 9.18 -8.06 -1.66
N MET A 161 7.95 -7.58 -1.56
CA MET A 161 6.75 -8.26 -2.04
C MET A 161 5.88 -7.28 -2.83
N ARG A 162 5.22 -7.79 -3.86
CA ARG A 162 4.22 -7.08 -4.67
C ARG A 162 2.87 -7.78 -4.48
N TRP A 163 1.82 -7.01 -4.23
CA TRP A 163 0.45 -7.53 -4.26
C TRP A 163 -0.50 -6.55 -4.94
N ARG A 164 -1.61 -7.10 -5.44
CA ARG A 164 -2.66 -6.35 -6.13
C ARG A 164 -4.00 -6.64 -5.48
N TYR A 165 -4.87 -5.65 -5.51
CA TYR A 165 -6.24 -5.75 -5.03
C TYR A 165 -7.21 -5.33 -6.12
N ASN A 166 -8.20 -6.16 -6.41
CA ASN A 166 -9.25 -5.90 -7.38
C ASN A 166 -10.62 -6.21 -6.77
N LEU A 167 -11.55 -5.27 -6.97
CA LEU A 167 -12.95 -5.38 -6.59
C LEU A 167 -13.82 -4.71 -7.67
N HIS A 168 -14.91 -5.38 -8.08
CA HIS A 168 -15.99 -4.78 -8.87
C HIS A 168 -17.34 -5.25 -8.32
N MET A 169 -18.15 -4.32 -7.82
CA MET A 169 -19.55 -4.55 -7.48
C MET A 169 -20.46 -3.85 -8.49
N THR A 170 -21.56 -4.49 -8.89
CA THR A 170 -22.57 -3.90 -9.79
C THR A 170 -23.95 -3.89 -9.14
N PHE A 171 -24.71 -2.82 -9.36
CA PHE A 171 -25.98 -2.54 -8.72
C PHE A 171 -27.02 -2.13 -9.77
N ASP A 172 -28.23 -2.66 -9.62
CA ASP A 172 -29.43 -2.16 -10.27
C ASP A 172 -30.21 -1.27 -9.27
N PRO A 173 -30.22 0.06 -9.46
CA PRO A 173 -30.88 0.98 -8.55
C PRO A 173 -32.41 0.99 -8.67
N THR A 174 -32.99 0.27 -9.65
CA THR A 174 -34.44 0.10 -9.82
C THR A 174 -35.01 -1.01 -8.93
N GLN A 175 -34.17 -1.96 -8.50
CA GLN A 175 -34.60 -3.06 -7.63
C GLN A 175 -34.97 -2.57 -6.21
N PRO A 176 -35.86 -3.31 -5.51
CA PRO A 176 -36.12 -3.08 -4.10
C PRO A 176 -34.86 -3.32 -3.25
N TYR A 177 -34.86 -2.76 -2.02
CA TYR A 177 -33.81 -3.02 -1.04
C TYR A 177 -33.60 -4.53 -0.83
N GLY A 178 -32.34 -4.94 -0.63
CA GLY A 178 -31.95 -6.35 -0.56
C GLY A 178 -31.75 -7.05 -1.92
N ARG A 179 -32.23 -6.48 -3.04
CA ARG A 179 -32.04 -7.06 -4.40
C ARG A 179 -31.25 -6.17 -5.37
N ARG A 180 -30.70 -5.04 -4.90
CA ARG A 180 -29.99 -4.08 -5.76
C ARG A 180 -28.64 -4.56 -6.22
N LEU A 181 -27.85 -5.19 -5.35
CA LEU A 181 -26.58 -5.80 -5.72
C LEU A 181 -26.82 -6.94 -6.71
N GLN A 182 -26.26 -6.83 -7.92
CA GLN A 182 -26.40 -7.83 -8.99
C GLN A 182 -25.21 -8.79 -9.04
N ARG A 183 -23.99 -8.26 -8.91
CA ARG A 183 -22.75 -9.05 -8.99
C ARG A 183 -21.67 -8.47 -8.08
N ILE A 184 -20.85 -9.34 -7.51
CA ILE A 184 -19.57 -9.02 -6.88
C ILE A 184 -18.49 -9.84 -7.58
N HIS A 185 -17.40 -9.20 -7.96
CA HIS A 185 -16.11 -9.84 -8.22
C HIS A 185 -15.11 -9.25 -7.22
N ASP A 186 -14.82 -10.03 -6.19
CA ASP A 186 -13.88 -9.73 -5.10
C ASP A 186 -13.05 -10.99 -4.85
N THR A 187 -12.24 -11.33 -5.86
CA THR A 187 -11.43 -12.54 -5.89
C THR A 187 -10.03 -12.14 -6.33
N GLN A 188 -9.05 -12.31 -5.44
CA GLN A 188 -7.66 -12.03 -5.79
C GLN A 188 -7.07 -13.24 -6.53
N GLU A 189 -7.24 -13.25 -7.86
CA GLU A 189 -6.75 -14.31 -8.75
C GLU A 189 -5.20 -14.38 -8.74
N GLU A 190 -4.54 -13.22 -8.65
CA GLU A 190 -3.10 -13.13 -8.47
C GLU A 190 -2.72 -13.23 -6.99
N GLN A 191 -1.87 -14.21 -6.66
CA GLN A 191 -1.28 -14.30 -5.32
C GLN A 191 -0.21 -13.21 -5.11
N PRO A 192 0.00 -12.74 -3.87
CA PRO A 192 1.14 -11.88 -3.53
C PRO A 192 2.47 -12.55 -3.92
N VAL A 193 3.33 -11.79 -4.60
CA VAL A 193 4.62 -12.30 -5.12
C VAL A 193 5.75 -11.71 -4.30
N ILE A 194 6.48 -12.57 -3.57
CA ILE A 194 7.80 -12.23 -3.01
C ILE A 194 8.80 -12.21 -4.17
N LEU A 195 9.64 -11.18 -4.20
CA LEU A 195 10.60 -10.97 -5.28
C LEU A 195 12.03 -11.22 -4.78
N ASP A 196 12.88 -11.75 -5.66
CA ASP A 196 14.31 -11.94 -5.40
C ASP A 196 15.17 -11.07 -6.33
N GLY A 197 16.15 -10.36 -5.76
CA GLY A 197 17.13 -9.55 -6.50
C GLY A 197 16.81 -8.05 -6.64
N ASN A 198 16.90 -7.53 -7.88
CA ASN A 198 16.83 -6.09 -8.17
C ASN A 198 15.38 -5.57 -8.13
N HIS A 199 15.02 -4.93 -7.02
CA HIS A 199 13.69 -4.36 -6.80
C HIS A 199 13.71 -2.83 -6.82
N PRO A 200 12.56 -2.14 -7.01
CA PRO A 200 12.50 -0.70 -6.80
C PRO A 200 13.01 -0.38 -5.39
N ARG A 201 14.03 0.50 -5.34
CA ARG A 201 14.56 1.02 -4.08
C ARG A 201 13.42 1.73 -3.35
N LEU A 202 13.33 1.48 -2.04
CA LEU A 202 12.40 2.18 -1.17
C LEU A 202 12.65 3.70 -1.30
N SER A 203 11.62 4.43 -1.72
CA SER A 203 11.74 5.86 -1.99
C SER A 203 11.48 6.70 -0.74
N ALA A 204 11.93 7.96 -0.73
CA ALA A 204 11.65 8.87 0.37
C ALA A 204 10.14 9.09 0.62
N SER A 205 9.28 8.98 -0.41
CA SER A 205 7.82 9.09 -0.25
C SER A 205 7.14 7.82 0.27
N ALA A 206 7.86 6.69 0.34
CA ALA A 206 7.45 5.51 1.09
C ALA A 206 7.90 5.56 2.57
N LEU A 207 8.70 6.57 2.97
CA LEU A 207 9.27 6.70 4.32
C LEU A 207 8.60 7.76 5.20
N GLY A 208 7.66 8.54 4.67
CA GLY A 208 7.11 9.70 5.36
C GLY A 208 5.83 10.22 4.72
N PRO A 209 5.34 11.39 5.15
CA PRO A 209 4.08 11.95 4.68
C PRO A 209 4.12 12.35 3.18
N PRO A 210 2.95 12.33 2.51
CA PRO A 210 1.65 11.99 3.07
C PRO A 210 1.38 10.48 2.95
N HIS A 211 0.65 9.91 3.90
CA HIS A 211 0.11 8.55 3.72
C HIS A 211 -1.16 8.56 2.87
N CYS A 212 -1.45 7.44 2.22
CA CYS A 212 -2.56 7.27 1.29
C CYS A 212 -3.90 7.84 1.80
N ASN A 213 -4.28 7.51 3.04
CA ASN A 213 -5.58 7.89 3.58
C ASN A 213 -5.76 9.39 3.88
N ASP A 214 -4.65 10.12 4.09
CA ASP A 214 -4.71 11.59 4.24
C ASP A 214 -4.39 12.33 2.93
N ALA A 215 -3.71 11.68 1.98
CA ALA A 215 -3.43 12.21 0.65
C ALA A 215 -4.63 12.18 -0.29
N GLN A 216 -5.60 11.27 -0.09
CA GLN A 216 -6.71 11.07 -1.03
C GLN A 216 -7.76 12.20 -1.03
N SER A 217 -8.33 12.43 -2.20
CA SER A 217 -9.48 13.32 -2.42
C SER A 217 -10.59 12.56 -3.14
N LEU A 218 -11.86 12.81 -2.81
CA LEU A 218 -13.01 12.32 -3.57
C LEU A 218 -13.42 13.41 -4.57
N ILE A 219 -13.39 13.08 -5.86
CA ILE A 219 -13.63 14.03 -6.96
C ILE A 219 -14.75 13.51 -7.84
N TRP A 220 -15.78 14.32 -8.05
CA TRP A 220 -16.84 14.05 -9.02
C TRP A 220 -16.43 14.49 -10.43
N TYR A 221 -16.71 13.64 -11.42
CA TYR A 221 -16.61 13.94 -12.83
C TYR A 221 -17.95 13.66 -13.51
N PRO A 222 -18.63 14.70 -14.05
CA PRO A 222 -19.89 14.52 -14.77
C PRO A 222 -19.66 13.92 -16.16
N ASN A 223 -20.64 13.15 -16.66
CA ASN A 223 -20.60 12.67 -18.05
C ASN A 223 -20.93 13.78 -19.07
N ASN A 224 -21.66 14.83 -18.65
CA ASN A 224 -21.96 15.97 -19.50
C ASN A 224 -20.69 16.84 -19.67
N PRO A 225 -20.16 17.01 -20.90
CA PRO A 225 -18.91 17.74 -21.12
C PRO A 225 -18.99 19.25 -20.89
N ARG A 226 -20.19 19.80 -20.65
CA ARG A 226 -20.38 21.21 -20.25
C ARG A 226 -20.17 21.43 -18.75
N ASP A 227 -20.33 20.38 -17.96
CA ASP A 227 -20.25 20.44 -16.51
C ASP A 227 -18.80 20.19 -16.06
N ARG A 228 -18.41 20.79 -14.92
CA ARG A 228 -17.02 20.72 -14.43
C ARG A 228 -16.86 19.67 -13.35
N ALA A 229 -15.65 19.09 -13.27
CA ALA A 229 -15.26 18.25 -12.15
C ALA A 229 -15.33 19.03 -10.83
N LYS A 230 -15.77 18.37 -9.76
CA LYS A 230 -16.04 19.00 -8.45
C LYS A 230 -15.36 18.20 -7.34
N LEU A 231 -14.62 18.89 -6.47
CA LEU A 231 -14.10 18.29 -5.24
C LEU A 231 -15.25 18.02 -4.27
N LEU A 232 -15.47 16.75 -3.93
CA LEU A 232 -16.46 16.33 -2.94
C LEU A 232 -15.86 16.22 -1.54
N ILE A 233 -14.64 15.66 -1.45
CA ILE A 233 -13.90 15.53 -0.18
C ILE A 233 -12.44 15.95 -0.45
N PRO A 234 -11.92 16.99 0.23
CA PRO A 234 -10.51 17.37 0.13
C PRO A 234 -9.60 16.38 0.86
N SER A 235 -8.35 16.26 0.39
CA SER A 235 -7.29 15.60 1.14
C SER A 235 -6.99 16.36 2.43
N LYS A 236 -6.76 15.63 3.53
CA LYS A 236 -6.31 16.23 4.80
C LYS A 236 -4.88 16.77 4.69
N GLN A 237 -4.03 16.14 3.88
CA GLN A 237 -2.66 16.57 3.61
C GLN A 237 -2.56 17.04 2.15
N ILE A 238 -2.80 18.33 1.94
CA ILE A 238 -2.77 18.97 0.61
C ILE A 238 -1.32 19.16 0.16
N ILE A 239 -0.87 18.35 -0.79
CA ILE A 239 0.40 18.55 -1.52
C ILE A 239 0.19 19.24 -2.87
N VAL A 240 -1.03 19.18 -3.40
CA VAL A 240 -1.44 19.87 -4.64
C VAL A 240 -2.67 20.71 -4.33
N PRO A 241 -2.56 22.05 -4.27
CA PRO A 241 -3.72 22.92 -4.08
C PRO A 241 -4.80 22.65 -5.14
N TRP A 242 -6.08 22.75 -4.78
CA TRP A 242 -7.18 22.40 -5.69
C TRP A 242 -7.16 23.21 -7.00
N ASP A 243 -6.84 24.50 -6.95
CA ASP A 243 -6.71 25.34 -8.14
C ASP A 243 -5.50 24.93 -9.02
N THR A 244 -4.44 24.38 -8.42
CA THR A 244 -3.33 23.79 -9.18
C THR A 244 -3.75 22.46 -9.80
N TRP A 245 -4.45 21.60 -9.04
CA TRP A 245 -4.93 20.31 -9.52
C TRP A 245 -5.91 20.48 -10.69
N THR A 246 -6.90 21.37 -10.60
CA THR A 246 -7.89 21.60 -11.67
C THR A 246 -7.23 22.11 -12.95
N ASN A 247 -6.23 23.00 -12.84
CA ASN A 247 -5.49 23.50 -14.00
C ASN A 247 -4.54 22.46 -14.62
N GLU A 248 -3.94 21.58 -13.82
CA GLU A 248 -2.99 20.54 -14.27
C GLU A 248 -3.67 19.26 -14.76
N MET A 249 -4.81 18.88 -14.18
CA MET A 249 -5.44 17.56 -14.33
C MET A 249 -6.79 17.59 -15.06
N SER A 250 -7.22 18.75 -15.57
CA SER A 250 -8.40 18.85 -16.44
C SER A 250 -8.30 17.89 -17.64
N PRO A 251 -9.36 17.12 -17.96
CA PRO A 251 -9.38 16.24 -19.12
C PRO A 251 -8.95 16.95 -20.41
N GLY A 252 -8.05 16.32 -21.18
CA GLY A 252 -7.56 16.84 -22.46
C GLY A 252 -6.26 17.66 -22.41
N ARG A 253 -5.67 17.92 -21.23
CA ARG A 253 -4.31 18.49 -21.15
C ARG A 253 -3.23 17.40 -21.00
N PRO A 254 -2.12 17.46 -21.75
CA PRO A 254 -1.03 16.52 -21.58
C PRO A 254 -0.30 16.75 -20.25
N LEU A 255 -0.07 15.69 -19.50
CA LEU A 255 0.71 15.71 -18.26
C LEU A 255 2.18 16.01 -18.60
N SER A 256 2.61 17.25 -18.36
CA SER A 256 4.03 17.59 -18.35
C SER A 256 4.66 17.01 -17.09
N PRO A 257 5.70 16.15 -17.17
CA PRO A 257 6.36 15.61 -15.99
C PRO A 257 7.14 16.71 -15.27
N LYS A 258 6.49 17.43 -14.36
CA LYS A 258 7.17 18.38 -13.47
C LYS A 258 8.08 17.59 -12.54
N LYS A 259 9.40 17.82 -12.64
CA LYS A 259 10.34 17.34 -11.62
C LYS A 259 9.88 17.90 -10.27
N PRO A 260 9.72 17.08 -9.22
CA PRO A 260 9.31 17.58 -7.92
C PRO A 260 10.41 18.48 -7.34
N ASP A 261 10.06 19.68 -6.89
CA ASP A 261 10.99 20.59 -6.20
C ASP A 261 11.50 20.02 -4.87
N TYR A 262 10.90 18.93 -4.38
CA TYR A 262 11.37 18.12 -3.25
C TYR A 262 12.21 16.91 -3.69
N CYS A 263 13.27 17.15 -4.47
CA CYS A 263 14.30 16.14 -4.76
C CYS A 263 15.73 16.73 -4.79
N ARG A 264 16.21 17.16 -3.62
CA ARG A 264 17.65 17.24 -3.31
C ARG A 264 17.99 16.37 -2.10
N LEU A 265 17.79 15.06 -2.25
CA LEU A 265 18.57 14.07 -1.50
C LEU A 265 19.57 13.44 -2.48
N VAL A 266 20.79 13.92 -2.35
CA VAL A 266 22.05 13.59 -3.03
C VAL A 266 22.04 12.27 -3.81
N ALA A 267 21.91 12.37 -5.13
CA ALA A 267 22.58 11.42 -6.02
C ALA A 267 24.04 11.87 -6.16
N ASN A 268 24.97 11.25 -5.40
CA ASN A 268 26.42 11.16 -5.63
C ASN A 268 27.15 10.55 -4.41
N GLY A 269 28.12 9.65 -4.66
CA GLY A 269 28.88 8.88 -3.65
C GLY A 269 28.15 7.57 -3.27
N PHE A 270 28.68 6.37 -3.49
CA PHE A 270 30.06 5.91 -3.39
C PHE A 270 30.43 4.81 -4.40
N THR A 271 31.74 4.58 -4.54
CA THR A 271 32.36 3.59 -5.42
C THR A 271 32.33 2.16 -4.86
N THR A 272 32.51 1.22 -5.78
CA THR A 272 32.46 -0.24 -5.60
C THR A 272 33.32 -0.83 -4.47
N ARG A 273 32.70 -1.65 -3.61
CA ARG A 273 33.11 -3.04 -3.36
C ARG A 273 31.87 -3.93 -3.22
N LYS A 274 31.83 -5.06 -3.93
CA LYS A 274 30.74 -6.05 -3.84
C LYS A 274 31.06 -7.04 -2.72
N PRO A 275 30.11 -7.36 -1.81
CA PRO A 275 30.13 -8.63 -1.11
C PRO A 275 29.88 -9.76 -2.12
N VAL A 276 30.67 -10.82 -2.05
CA VAL A 276 30.43 -12.06 -2.82
C VAL A 276 29.68 -13.03 -1.92
N TRP A 277 28.55 -13.53 -2.40
CA TRP A 277 27.84 -14.66 -1.79
C TRP A 277 27.88 -15.84 -2.75
N THR A 278 28.37 -16.98 -2.28
CA THR A 278 28.41 -18.24 -3.03
C THR A 278 27.07 -18.96 -2.96
N SER A 279 26.74 -19.70 -4.02
CA SER A 279 25.45 -20.37 -4.23
C SER A 279 25.10 -21.44 -3.19
N THR A 280 23.82 -21.79 -3.07
CA THR A 280 23.41 -23.21 -3.19
C THR A 280 21.98 -23.37 -3.74
N GLN A 281 21.56 -24.61 -3.97
CA GLN A 281 20.59 -25.02 -4.99
C GLN A 281 19.12 -25.08 -4.56
N ILE A 282 18.27 -25.05 -5.59
CA ILE A 282 16.84 -25.41 -5.60
C ILE A 282 16.65 -26.90 -5.28
N SER A 283 15.58 -27.23 -4.55
CA SER A 283 14.94 -28.55 -4.66
C SER A 283 13.41 -28.44 -4.51
N GLY A 284 12.68 -29.06 -5.45
CA GLY A 284 11.39 -29.71 -5.17
C GLY A 284 11.66 -31.23 -4.98
N PRO A 285 10.69 -32.16 -5.16
CA PRO A 285 9.40 -32.00 -5.86
C PRO A 285 8.20 -32.81 -5.26
N TRP A 286 7.03 -32.80 -5.95
CA TRP A 286 5.83 -33.67 -5.75
C TRP A 286 5.03 -33.42 -4.43
N ALA A 287 3.72 -33.62 -4.29
CA ALA A 287 2.52 -33.76 -5.15
C ALA A 287 1.29 -33.45 -4.24
N THR A 288 -0.02 -33.64 -4.51
CA THR A 288 -0.79 -34.41 -5.52
C THR A 288 -2.21 -33.82 -5.63
N LEU A 289 -2.92 -34.01 -6.74
CA LEU A 289 -4.39 -33.85 -6.80
C LEU A 289 -5.10 -34.92 -5.94
N LYS A 290 -5.95 -34.53 -4.99
CA LYS A 290 -7.11 -35.32 -4.55
C LYS A 290 -8.33 -34.41 -4.29
N PRO A 291 -9.55 -34.86 -4.62
CA PRO A 291 -10.75 -34.03 -4.55
C PRO A 291 -11.36 -34.02 -3.15
N VAL A 292 -11.87 -32.85 -2.72
CA VAL A 292 -12.82 -32.74 -1.62
C VAL A 292 -13.97 -31.83 -2.06
N GLN A 293 -15.17 -32.40 -2.10
CA GLN A 293 -16.45 -31.72 -2.36
C GLN A 293 -16.92 -30.96 -1.09
N PRO A 294 -17.92 -30.06 -1.20
CA PRO A 294 -17.86 -28.77 -0.54
C PRO A 294 -18.34 -28.74 0.92
N ASN A 295 -17.76 -27.83 1.71
CA ASN A 295 -18.58 -26.93 2.51
C ASN A 295 -17.85 -25.62 2.88
N ASN A 296 -18.66 -24.58 3.05
CA ASN A 296 -18.34 -23.15 2.95
C ASN A 296 -17.32 -22.56 3.96
N HIS A 297 -16.88 -21.33 3.63
CA HIS A 297 -16.03 -20.41 4.41
C HIS A 297 -14.50 -20.62 4.30
N ALA A 298 -14.00 -20.69 3.06
CA ALA A 298 -12.57 -20.62 2.75
C ALA A 298 -12.01 -19.19 2.86
N SER A 299 -11.63 -18.77 4.07
CA SER A 299 -10.63 -17.70 4.25
C SER A 299 -9.27 -18.25 3.79
N GLN A 300 -8.73 -17.81 2.66
CA GLN A 300 -7.38 -18.22 2.23
C GLN A 300 -6.33 -17.62 3.17
N VAL A 301 -5.83 -18.42 4.11
CA VAL A 301 -4.70 -18.07 4.97
C VAL A 301 -3.43 -18.69 4.39
N LEU A 302 -2.64 -17.91 3.65
CA LEU A 302 -1.26 -18.33 3.37
C LEU A 302 -0.44 -18.26 4.66
N HIS A 303 0.09 -19.40 5.05
CA HIS A 303 1.18 -19.48 6.02
C HIS A 303 2.51 -19.44 5.27
N TRP A 304 3.30 -18.40 5.51
CA TRP A 304 4.71 -18.36 5.13
C TRP A 304 5.58 -18.61 6.37
N ALA A 305 6.52 -19.54 6.21
CA ALA A 305 7.55 -19.87 7.19
C ALA A 305 8.78 -20.39 6.44
N GLU A 306 9.69 -19.48 6.08
CA GLU A 306 11.05 -19.79 5.64
C GLU A 306 12.04 -19.04 6.52
N SER A 307 13.06 -19.76 7.00
CA SER A 307 14.17 -19.17 7.76
C SER A 307 15.08 -18.39 6.81
N SER A 308 15.24 -17.09 7.05
CA SER A 308 16.28 -16.28 6.43
C SER A 308 17.32 -15.93 7.49
N ARG A 309 18.42 -16.68 7.54
CA ARG A 309 19.55 -16.40 8.44
C ARG A 309 20.25 -15.10 8.04
N MET A 310 20.10 -14.06 8.85
CA MET A 310 20.81 -12.80 8.66
C MET A 310 22.20 -12.88 9.32
N ASN A 311 23.22 -13.20 8.54
CA ASN A 311 24.61 -13.11 8.99
C ASN A 311 25.07 -11.64 8.98
N LEU A 312 25.11 -11.02 10.17
CA LEU A 312 25.78 -9.74 10.39
C LEU A 312 27.30 -9.92 10.15
N LEU A 313 27.80 -9.43 9.03
CA LEU A 313 29.23 -9.41 8.74
C LEU A 313 29.92 -8.34 9.59
N MET A 314 30.85 -8.77 10.44
CA MET A 314 31.69 -7.88 11.24
C MET A 314 32.68 -7.11 10.36
N GLY A 315 32.85 -5.82 10.67
CA GLY A 315 33.85 -4.90 10.11
C GLY A 315 33.96 -3.66 10.98
#